data_AF-A0A838YPY8-F1
#
_entry.id   AF-A0A838YPY8-F1
#
_cell.length_a   1.000
_cell.length_b   1.000
_cell.length_c   1.000
_cell.angle_alpha   90.00
_cell.angle_beta   90.00
_cell.angle_gamma   90.00
#
_symmetry.space_group_name_H-M   'P 1'
#
loop_
_entity.id
_entity.type
_entity.pdbx_description
1 polymer ?
#
loop_
_entity_poly.entity_id
_entity_poly.type
_entity_poly.pdbx_seq_one_letter_code
_entity_poly.pdbx_strand_id
1 'polypeptide(L)'
;MQKNLDCKQIEISIENNIIKLRKPTGNDQLKWHHNNYASELSMIKDMIDTLCIQKKDKVNYTSLTKQKIHEINEKMDEVDPLINYKLKVDCPYCNIENNYELNLEEITLKHLKGSQDKLLQTIHRLASHYHWNEKQIFSLSPWRRAKYLTLIEKEILS
;
A
#
# COMPACT_ATOMS: atom_id res chain seq x y z
N MET A 1 19.13 9.42 1.19
CA MET A 1 17.96 10.05 1.83
C MET A 1 17.22 8.98 2.63
N GLN A 2 17.57 8.85 3.91
CA GLN A 2 16.82 8.03 4.87
C GLN A 2 15.48 8.73 5.14
N LYS A 3 14.41 8.26 4.50
CA LYS A 3 13.07 8.57 4.98
C LYS A 3 12.85 7.72 6.22
N ASN A 4 13.08 8.32 7.39
CA ASN A 4 12.42 7.93 8.63
C ASN A 4 10.91 8.09 8.39
N LEU A 5 10.29 7.04 7.85
CA LEU A 5 8.88 6.80 8.14
C LEU A 5 8.85 6.41 9.60
N ASP A 6 8.14 7.19 10.40
CA ASP A 6 7.79 6.91 11.78
C ASP A 6 7.31 5.45 11.87
N CYS A 7 8.23 4.56 12.23
CA CYS A 7 7.93 3.15 12.31
C CYS A 7 7.25 2.95 13.66
N LYS A 8 5.94 3.23 13.72
CA LYS A 8 5.12 2.86 14.88
C LYS A 8 5.35 1.38 15.15
N GLN A 9 6.03 1.09 16.24
CA GLN A 9 6.31 -0.27 16.70
C GLN A 9 5.10 -0.75 17.49
N ILE A 10 4.76 -2.02 17.32
CA ILE A 10 3.73 -2.68 18.10
C ILE A 10 4.43 -3.46 19.20
N GLU A 11 4.09 -3.16 20.45
CA GLU A 11 4.53 -3.93 21.61
C GLU A 11 3.41 -4.89 22.03
N ILE A 12 3.68 -6.19 21.98
CA ILE A 12 2.76 -7.23 22.45
C ILE A 12 3.45 -8.04 23.53
N SER A 13 2.77 -8.25 24.67
CA SER A 13 3.22 -9.16 25.72
C SER A 13 2.77 -10.58 25.38
N ILE A 14 3.68 -11.55 25.19
CA ILE A 14 3.36 -12.99 25.11
C ILE A 14 3.87 -13.68 26.37
N GLU A 15 2.94 -14.20 27.19
CA GLU A 15 3.13 -14.80 28.53
C GLU A 15 3.85 -13.91 29.56
N ASN A 16 5.11 -13.53 29.32
CA ASN A 16 5.94 -12.65 30.14
C ASN A 16 7.03 -11.90 29.34
N ASN A 17 7.06 -12.05 28.01
CA ASN A 17 8.02 -11.40 27.13
C ASN A 17 7.33 -10.34 26.27
N ILE A 18 7.87 -9.12 26.28
CA ILE A 18 7.42 -8.05 25.38
C ILE A 18 8.15 -8.20 24.04
N ILE A 19 7.38 -8.51 23.00
CA ILE A 19 7.86 -8.59 21.63
C ILE A 19 7.55 -7.28 20.93
N LYS A 20 8.55 -6.72 20.25
CA LYS A 20 8.41 -5.53 19.41
C LYS A 20 8.30 -5.94 17.95
N LEU A 21 7.16 -5.66 17.33
CA LEU A 21 6.91 -5.89 15.92
C LEU A 21 6.95 -4.57 15.15
N ARG A 22 7.53 -4.58 13.95
CA ARG A 22 7.35 -3.51 12.97
C ARG A 22 6.12 -3.77 12.11
N LYS A 23 5.66 -2.75 11.39
CA LYS A 23 4.69 -2.93 10.32
C LYS A 23 5.24 -3.83 9.19
N PRO A 24 4.38 -4.64 8.55
CA PRO A 24 4.70 -5.28 7.28
C PRO A 24 5.06 -4.26 6.20
N THR A 25 5.95 -4.65 5.30
CA THR A 25 6.22 -3.96 4.04
C THR A 25 5.67 -4.79 2.89
N GLY A 26 5.52 -4.19 1.70
CA GLY A 26 5.11 -4.94 0.50
C GLY A 26 6.07 -6.10 0.17
N ASN A 27 7.36 -5.98 0.51
CA ASN A 27 8.32 -7.06 0.31
C ASN A 27 8.09 -8.25 1.27
N ASP A 28 7.62 -7.98 2.49
CA ASP A 28 7.24 -9.05 3.43
C ASP A 28 6.00 -9.78 2.93
N GLN A 29 4.97 -9.03 2.52
CA GLN A 29 3.74 -9.59 1.96
C GLN A 29 4.02 -10.44 0.71
N LEU A 30 4.90 -9.97 -0.19
CA LEU A 30 5.33 -10.76 -1.35
C LEU A 30 6.04 -12.05 -0.96
N LYS A 31 6.88 -12.03 0.08
CA LYS A 31 7.54 -13.26 0.58
C LYS A 31 6.52 -14.23 1.14
N TRP A 32 5.58 -13.75 1.96
CA TRP A 32 4.54 -14.60 2.53
C TRP A 32 3.61 -15.17 1.46
N HIS A 33 3.26 -14.36 0.46
CA HIS A 33 2.42 -14.79 -0.66
C HIS A 33 3.09 -15.88 -1.51
N HIS A 34 4.41 -15.81 -1.71
CA HIS A 34 5.14 -16.82 -2.48
C HIS A 34 5.53 -18.06 -1.68
N ASN A 35 5.44 -18.02 -0.35
CA ASN A 35 5.76 -19.15 0.51
C ASN A 35 4.59 -20.14 0.57
N ASN A 36 4.90 -21.43 0.52
CA ASN A 36 3.93 -22.49 0.81
C ASN A 36 3.99 -22.87 2.28
N TYR A 37 2.89 -22.63 3.00
CA TYR A 37 2.77 -22.98 4.41
C TYR A 37 2.02 -24.30 4.60
N ALA A 38 2.53 -25.17 5.46
CA ALA A 38 1.89 -26.44 5.79
C ALA A 38 0.65 -26.26 6.69
N SER A 39 0.54 -25.12 7.40
CA SER A 39 -0.56 -24.80 8.32
C SER A 39 -0.66 -23.30 8.57
N GLU A 40 -1.83 -22.84 9.05
CA GLU A 40 -2.04 -21.46 9.50
C GLU A 40 -1.03 -21.07 10.60
N LEU A 41 -0.76 -21.97 11.56
CA LEU A 41 0.22 -21.72 12.61
C LEU A 41 1.64 -21.52 12.04
N SER A 42 2.06 -22.30 11.03
CA SER A 42 3.38 -22.10 10.40
C SER A 42 3.48 -20.76 9.66
N MET A 43 2.39 -20.29 9.06
CA MET A 43 2.31 -18.98 8.42
C MET A 43 2.44 -17.85 9.44
N ILE A 44 1.66 -17.91 10.53
CA ILE A 44 1.68 -16.87 11.57
C ILE A 44 3.07 -16.80 12.23
N LYS A 45 3.73 -17.94 12.48
CA LYS A 45 5.10 -17.97 13.00
C LYS A 45 6.07 -17.23 12.08
N ASP A 46 6.02 -17.52 10.77
CA ASP A 46 6.88 -16.87 9.78
C ASP A 46 6.60 -15.36 9.70
N MET A 47 5.33 -14.95 9.77
CA MET A 47 4.96 -13.53 9.84
C MET A 47 5.51 -12.85 11.09
N ILE A 48 5.33 -13.43 12.27
CA ILE A 48 5.87 -12.90 13.53
C ILE A 48 7.40 -12.83 13.47
N ASP A 49 8.08 -13.87 12.99
CA ASP A 49 9.54 -13.91 12.82
C ASP A 49 10.05 -12.82 11.86
N THR A 50 9.31 -12.56 10.77
CA THR A 50 9.66 -11.55 9.76
C THR A 50 9.50 -10.12 10.31
N LEU A 51 8.51 -9.92 11.19
CA LEU A 51 8.16 -8.62 11.76
C LEU A 51 8.85 -8.33 13.09
N CYS A 52 9.40 -9.33 13.77
CA CYS A 52 10.09 -9.14 15.03
C CYS A 52 11.37 -8.33 14.85
N ILE A 53 11.49 -7.23 15.60
CA ILE A 53 12.68 -6.36 15.60
C ILE A 53 13.76 -6.90 16.56
N GLN A 54 13.38 -7.78 17.49
CA GLN A 54 14.26 -8.37 18.48
C GLN A 54 14.80 -9.74 18.05
N LYS A 55 15.78 -10.30 18.77
CA LYS A 55 16.29 -11.66 18.51
C LYS A 55 15.19 -12.71 18.63
N LYS A 56 15.11 -13.61 17.63
CA LYS A 56 14.09 -14.66 17.48
C LYS A 56 13.96 -15.60 18.70
N ASP A 57 15.03 -15.79 19.47
CA ASP A 57 15.08 -16.70 20.62
C ASP A 57 14.16 -16.31 21.81
N LYS A 58 13.51 -15.14 21.76
CA LYS A 58 12.59 -14.68 22.81
C LYS A 58 11.11 -14.91 22.51
N VAL A 59 10.76 -15.39 21.31
CA VAL A 59 9.35 -15.60 20.94
C VAL A 59 8.92 -17.00 21.36
N ASN A 60 8.05 -17.10 22.37
CA ASN A 60 7.47 -18.37 22.77
C ASN A 60 6.25 -18.72 21.90
N TYR A 61 6.44 -19.59 20.91
CA TYR A 61 5.40 -19.98 19.97
C TYR A 61 4.37 -20.96 20.53
N THR A 62 4.65 -21.66 21.63
CA THR A 62 3.66 -22.57 22.25
C THR A 62 2.53 -21.82 22.94
N SER A 63 2.77 -20.55 23.26
CA SER A 63 1.85 -19.61 23.92
C SER A 63 0.95 -18.85 22.96
N LEU A 64 1.11 -19.08 21.65
CA LEU A 64 0.38 -18.37 20.61
C LEU A 64 -1.03 -18.94 20.46
N THR A 65 -1.90 -18.60 21.41
CA THR A 65 -3.32 -18.97 21.39
C THR A 65 -4.09 -18.11 20.38
N LYS A 66 -5.30 -18.55 20.00
CA LYS A 66 -6.20 -17.76 19.15
C LYS A 66 -6.49 -16.37 19.71
N GLN A 67 -6.68 -16.28 21.03
CA GLN A 67 -6.86 -15.00 21.73
C GLN A 67 -5.65 -14.10 21.54
N LYS A 68 -4.44 -14.66 21.58
CA LYS A 68 -3.21 -13.89 21.39
C LYS A 68 -3.05 -13.37 19.97
N ILE A 69 -3.40 -14.19 18.99
CA ILE A 69 -3.43 -13.77 17.58
C ILE A 69 -4.43 -12.62 17.39
N HIS A 70 -5.60 -12.70 18.04
CA HIS A 70 -6.59 -11.62 18.00
C HIS A 70 -6.05 -10.30 18.58
N GLU A 71 -5.40 -10.34 19.76
CA GLU A 71 -4.76 -9.15 20.35
C GLU A 71 -3.68 -8.54 19.44
N ILE A 72 -2.91 -9.38 18.74
CA ILE A 72 -1.91 -8.92 17.76
C ILE A 72 -2.60 -8.18 16.61
N ASN A 73 -3.68 -8.75 16.07
CA ASN A 73 -4.42 -8.15 14.96
C ASN A 73 -5.03 -6.80 15.35
N GLU A 74 -5.67 -6.69 16.52
CA GLU A 74 -6.23 -5.42 17.00
C GLU A 74 -5.14 -4.34 17.14
N LYS A 75 -3.97 -4.71 17.68
CA LYS A 75 -2.84 -3.80 17.80
C LYS A 75 -2.23 -3.42 16.45
N MET A 76 -2.24 -4.32 15.47
CA MET A 76 -1.84 -4.00 14.09
C MET A 76 -2.80 -3.01 13.45
N ASP A 77 -4.12 -3.19 13.64
CA ASP A 77 -5.15 -2.29 13.12
C ASP A 77 -5.06 -0.88 13.74
N GLU A 78 -4.80 -0.77 15.04
CA GLU A 78 -4.56 0.52 15.72
C GLU A 78 -3.36 1.28 15.12
N VAL A 79 -2.32 0.54 14.70
CA VAL A 79 -1.07 1.10 14.21
C VAL A 79 -1.17 1.45 12.71
N ASP A 80 -1.98 0.75 11.94
CA ASP A 80 -2.29 1.07 10.54
C ASP A 80 -3.79 1.02 10.20
N PRO A 81 -4.57 2.04 10.64
CA PRO A 81 -6.03 2.03 10.49
C PRO A 81 -6.51 2.17 9.03
N LEU A 82 -5.61 2.50 8.10
CA LEU A 82 -5.95 2.72 6.70
C LEU A 82 -6.03 1.42 5.88
N ILE A 83 -5.50 0.31 6.39
CA ILE A 83 -5.52 -0.99 5.70
C ILE A 83 -6.94 -1.54 5.61
N ASN A 84 -7.77 -1.31 6.63
CA ASN A 84 -9.16 -1.76 6.69
C ASN A 84 -10.13 -0.58 6.86
N TYR A 85 -10.02 0.41 5.96
CA TYR A 85 -10.81 1.63 6.07
C TYR A 85 -12.29 1.38 5.75
N LYS A 86 -13.15 1.65 6.74
CA LYS A 86 -14.60 1.52 6.64
C LYS A 86 -15.27 2.89 6.74
N LEU A 87 -16.12 3.20 5.76
CA LEU A 87 -16.97 4.39 5.79
C LEU A 87 -18.30 4.04 6.43
N LYS A 88 -18.62 4.72 7.52
CA LYS A 88 -19.97 4.76 8.08
C LYS A 88 -20.78 5.79 7.29
N VAL A 89 -21.85 5.33 6.66
CA VAL A 89 -22.75 6.17 5.86
C VAL A 89 -24.17 5.91 6.31
N ASP A 90 -24.83 6.96 6.77
CA ASP A 90 -26.26 6.91 7.08
C ASP A 90 -27.06 7.11 5.79
N CYS A 91 -28.00 6.21 5.52
CA CYS A 91 -28.92 6.40 4.41
C CYS A 91 -29.93 7.52 4.75
N PRO A 92 -30.01 8.62 3.97
CA PRO A 92 -30.92 9.72 4.28
C PRO A 92 -32.41 9.35 4.13
N TYR A 93 -32.73 8.21 3.50
CA TYR A 93 -34.10 7.78 3.24
C TYR A 93 -34.65 6.82 4.29
N CYS A 94 -33.82 5.94 4.84
CA CYS A 94 -34.25 4.93 5.83
C CYS A 94 -33.54 5.04 7.17
N ASN A 95 -32.57 5.95 7.31
CA ASN A 95 -31.81 6.22 8.53
C ASN A 95 -31.04 5.00 9.08
N ILE A 96 -30.78 4.00 8.22
CA ILE A 96 -29.97 2.82 8.53
C ILE A 96 -28.49 3.18 8.30
N GLU A 97 -27.66 2.88 9.30
CA GLU A 97 -26.20 2.96 9.21
C GLU A 97 -25.67 1.82 8.34
N ASN A 98 -24.95 2.15 7.27
CA ASN A 98 -24.24 1.19 6.44
C ASN A 98 -22.73 1.37 6.59
N ASN A 99 -22.01 0.26 6.72
CA ASN A 99 -20.55 0.23 6.70
C ASN A 99 -20.07 -0.20 5.31
N TYR A 100 -19.48 0.74 4.56
CA TYR A 100 -18.88 0.46 3.27
C TYR A 100 -17.38 0.24 3.41
N GLU A 101 -16.89 -0.90 2.96
CA GLU A 101 -15.46 -1.18 2.88
C GLU A 101 -14.88 -0.47 1.65
N LEU A 102 -13.92 0.43 1.87
CA LEU A 102 -13.22 1.11 0.80
C LEU A 102 -11.83 0.52 0.63
N ASN A 103 -11.59 -0.07 -0.54
CA ASN A 103 -10.26 -0.52 -0.92
C ASN A 103 -9.42 0.67 -1.43
N LEU A 104 -8.80 1.40 -0.49
CA LEU A 104 -7.95 2.54 -0.79
C LEU A 104 -6.73 2.15 -1.66
N GLU A 105 -6.20 0.95 -1.45
CA GLU A 105 -5.05 0.42 -2.19
C GLU A 105 -5.39 0.28 -3.67
N GLU A 106 -6.52 -0.38 -3.97
CA GLU A 106 -7.00 -0.58 -5.32
C GLU A 106 -7.29 0.75 -6.03
N ILE A 107 -7.96 1.68 -5.35
CA ILE A 107 -8.25 3.01 -5.90
C ILE A 107 -6.95 3.76 -6.24
N THR A 108 -5.98 3.75 -5.33
CA THR A 108 -4.71 4.45 -5.48
C THR A 108 -3.88 3.85 -6.61
N LEU A 109 -3.79 2.51 -6.67
CA LEU A 109 -3.07 1.80 -7.72
C LEU A 109 -3.70 2.03 -9.10
N LYS A 110 -5.04 2.03 -9.20
CA LYS A 110 -5.75 2.39 -10.42
C LYS A 110 -5.42 3.82 -10.87
N HIS A 111 -5.41 4.78 -9.94
CA HIS A 111 -5.06 6.16 -10.26
C HIS A 111 -3.60 6.32 -10.72
N LEU A 112 -2.67 5.63 -10.06
CA LEU A 112 -1.25 5.63 -10.44
C LEU A 112 -1.06 5.04 -11.84
N LYS A 113 -1.69 3.89 -12.13
CA LYS A 113 -1.65 3.27 -13.45
C LYS A 113 -2.20 4.19 -14.53
N GLY A 114 -3.37 4.80 -14.28
CA GLY A 114 -3.93 5.79 -15.21
C GLY A 114 -3.04 7.01 -15.44
N SER A 115 -2.30 7.45 -14.41
CA SER A 115 -1.33 8.54 -14.54
C SER A 115 -0.10 8.16 -15.36
N GLN A 116 0.37 6.92 -15.20
CA GLN A 116 1.47 6.35 -16.00
C GLN A 116 1.07 6.26 -17.49
N ASP A 117 -0.11 5.71 -17.78
CA ASP A 117 -0.62 5.56 -19.14
C ASP A 117 -0.77 6.93 -19.83
N LYS A 118 -1.33 7.93 -19.13
CA LYS A 118 -1.45 9.31 -19.64
C LYS A 118 -0.09 9.93 -19.95
N LEU A 119 0.91 9.68 -19.12
CA LEU A 119 2.27 10.19 -19.34
C LEU A 119 2.89 9.56 -20.59
N LEU A 120 2.76 8.24 -20.76
CA LEU A 120 3.26 7.55 -21.95
C LEU A 120 2.58 8.04 -23.24
N GLN A 121 1.26 8.22 -23.21
CA GLN A 121 0.53 8.80 -24.34
C GLN A 121 1.00 10.23 -24.65
N THR A 122 1.25 11.03 -23.62
CA THR A 122 1.79 12.40 -23.78
C THR A 122 3.16 12.36 -24.47
N ILE A 123 4.06 11.50 -24.01
CA ILE A 123 5.40 11.34 -24.59
C ILE A 123 5.29 10.88 -26.05
N HIS A 124 4.49 9.85 -26.31
CA HIS A 124 4.27 9.32 -27.65
C HIS A 124 3.79 10.41 -28.61
N ARG A 125 2.74 11.16 -28.25
CA ARG A 125 2.19 12.23 -29.09
C ARG A 125 3.20 13.34 -29.37
N LEU A 126 3.94 13.78 -28.35
CA LEU A 126 4.95 14.83 -28.51
C LEU A 126 6.14 14.36 -29.36
N ALA A 127 6.61 13.13 -29.15
CA ALA A 127 7.70 12.54 -29.90
C ALA A 127 7.30 12.34 -31.38
N SER A 128 6.12 11.80 -31.65
CA SER A 128 5.64 11.56 -33.02
C SER A 128 5.40 12.85 -33.81
N HIS A 129 5.03 13.95 -33.13
CA HIS A 129 4.73 15.21 -33.80
C HIS A 129 5.96 16.13 -33.93
N TYR A 130 6.73 16.30 -32.85
CA TYR A 130 7.89 17.21 -32.82
C TYR A 130 9.24 16.52 -33.00
N HIS A 131 9.27 15.18 -33.09
CA HIS A 131 10.49 14.37 -33.27
C HIS A 131 11.51 14.53 -32.13
N TRP A 132 11.05 14.96 -30.95
CA TRP A 132 11.87 15.04 -29.74
C TRP A 132 12.05 13.66 -29.12
N ASN A 133 13.24 13.42 -28.56
CA ASN A 133 13.47 12.22 -27.77
C ASN A 133 12.87 12.35 -26.35
N GLU A 134 12.73 11.23 -25.65
CA GLU A 134 12.14 11.21 -24.29
C GLU A 134 12.84 12.16 -23.33
N LYS A 135 14.18 12.23 -23.36
CA LYS A 135 14.95 13.10 -22.47
C LYS A 135 14.62 14.59 -22.68
N GLN A 136 14.45 15.00 -23.94
CA GLN A 136 14.00 16.36 -24.29
C GLN A 136 12.56 16.61 -23.83
N ILE A 137 11.68 15.61 -23.93
CA ILE A 137 10.29 15.76 -23.46
C ILE A 137 10.23 15.83 -21.93
N PHE A 138 11.04 15.04 -21.23
CA PHE A 138 11.11 15.05 -19.76
C PHE A 138 11.75 16.31 -19.19
N SER A 139 12.58 17.03 -19.96
CA SER A 139 13.11 18.33 -19.53
C SER A 139 12.05 19.44 -19.56
N LEU A 140 10.92 19.20 -20.23
CA LEU A 140 9.77 20.11 -20.21
C LEU A 140 8.99 19.95 -18.91
N SER A 141 8.68 21.07 -18.28
CA SER A 141 7.71 21.13 -17.17
C SER A 141 6.35 20.54 -17.60
N PRO A 142 5.57 19.93 -16.68
CA PRO A 142 4.26 19.34 -16.99
C PRO A 142 3.29 20.27 -17.74
N TRP A 143 3.23 21.55 -17.37
CA TRP A 143 2.33 22.52 -18.02
C TRP A 143 2.69 22.78 -19.49
N ARG A 144 4.00 22.78 -19.83
CA ARG A 144 4.45 22.96 -21.23
C ARG A 144 4.06 21.76 -22.08
N ARG A 145 4.23 20.54 -21.57
CA ARG A 145 3.79 19.32 -22.27
C ARG A 145 2.28 19.36 -22.55
N ALA A 146 1.47 19.74 -21.56
CA ALA A 146 0.03 19.90 -21.73
C ALA A 146 -0.31 20.97 -22.79
N LYS A 147 0.38 22.11 -22.77
CA LYS A 147 0.17 23.17 -23.77
C LYS A 147 0.47 22.71 -25.19
N TYR A 148 1.57 21.99 -25.40
CA TYR A 148 1.92 21.45 -26.72
C TYR A 148 0.89 20.41 -27.20
N LEU A 149 0.38 19.55 -26.32
CA LEU A 149 -0.70 18.63 -26.68
C LEU A 149 -1.96 19.38 -27.17
N THR A 150 -2.35 20.45 -26.50
CA THR A 150 -3.48 21.29 -26.94
C THR A 150 -3.24 21.95 -28.30
N LEU A 151 -1.99 22.29 -28.63
CA LEU A 151 -1.66 22.85 -29.96
C LEU A 151 -1.80 21.78 -31.05
N ILE A 152 -1.25 20.58 -30.82
CA ILE A 152 -1.41 19.43 -31.71
C ILE A 152 -2.90 19.13 -31.96
N GLU A 153 -3.73 19.16 -30.91
CA GLU A 153 -5.19 18.92 -31.03
C GLU A 153 -5.88 19.95 -31.93
N LYS A 154 -5.47 21.21 -31.85
CA LYS A 154 -6.04 22.27 -32.70
C LYS A 154 -5.67 22.11 -34.16
N GLU A 155 -4.45 21.66 -34.46
CA GLU A 155 -3.98 21.43 -35.83
C GLU A 155 -4.68 20.24 -36.51
N ILE A 156 -5.08 19.22 -35.74
CA ILE A 156 -5.82 18.06 -36.26
C ILE A 156 -7.30 18.42 -36.54
N LEU A 157 -7.85 19.38 -35.80
CA LEU A 157 -9.25 19.81 -35.89
C LEU A 157 -9.48 20.96 -36.89
N SER A 158 -8.42 21.48 -37.51
CA SER A 158 -8.43 22.54 -38.54
C SER A 158 -8.24 21.96 -39.94
#